data_AF-A0A1H2ZGF8-F1
#
_entry.id   AF-A0A1H2ZGF8-F1
#
_cell.length_a   1.000
_cell.length_b   1.000
_cell.length_c   1.000
_cell.angle_alpha   90.00
_cell.angle_beta   90.00
_cell.angle_gamma   90.00
#
_symmetry.space_group_name_H-M   'P 1'
#
loop_
_entity.id
_entity.type
_entity.pdbx_description
1 polymer ?
#
loop_
_entity_poly.entity_id
_entity_poly.type
_entity_poly.pdbx_seq_one_letter_code
_entity_poly.pdbx_strand_id
1 'polypeptide(L)'
;MPSSESIANLRAGVFGLTAGICLLYAVLALATGRPDPMPVWIPGVCGLLSALLLTLASRAAGRAAARRAWDEGYRADARRAGSAAFWIALALYPAFGALRAADLIGPDLAMAVMGLLTGASYLALLTWFELRGRGEG
;
A
#
# COMPACT_ATOMS: atom_id res chain seq x y z
N MET A 1 -27.37 6.40 -2.46
CA MET A 1 -26.21 6.19 -3.37
C MET A 1 -24.96 6.65 -2.65
N PRO A 2 -23.86 5.88 -2.63
CA PRO A 2 -22.59 6.33 -2.05
C PRO A 2 -22.13 7.64 -2.71
N SER A 3 -21.71 8.63 -1.90
CA SER A 3 -21.16 9.89 -2.44
C SER A 3 -19.70 9.69 -2.87
N SER A 4 -19.15 10.65 -3.63
CA SER A 4 -17.72 10.65 -3.99
C SER A 4 -16.82 10.67 -2.74
N GLU A 5 -17.25 11.38 -1.70
CA GLU A 5 -16.56 11.44 -0.41
C GLU A 5 -16.60 10.10 0.33
N SER A 6 -17.71 9.36 0.30
CA SER A 6 -17.77 8.01 0.86
C SER A 6 -16.78 7.06 0.20
N ILE A 7 -16.61 7.14 -1.14
CA ILE A 7 -15.60 6.34 -1.85
C ILE A 7 -14.19 6.76 -1.43
N ALA A 8 -13.93 8.06 -1.34
CA ALA A 8 -12.63 8.57 -0.92
C ALA A 8 -12.27 8.14 0.52
N ASN A 9 -13.24 8.16 1.45
CA ASN A 9 -13.06 7.67 2.82
C ASN A 9 -12.81 6.16 2.85
N LEU A 10 -13.59 5.39 2.09
CA LEU A 10 -13.39 3.96 1.95
C LEU A 10 -11.99 3.65 1.42
N ARG A 11 -11.55 4.36 0.37
CA ARG A 11 -10.24 4.20 -0.25
C ARG A 11 -9.08 4.45 0.71
N ALA A 12 -9.10 5.60 1.39
CA ALA A 12 -8.09 5.91 2.40
C ALA A 12 -8.03 4.83 3.48
N GLY A 13 -9.19 4.35 3.95
CA GLY A 13 -9.31 3.29 4.93
C GLY A 13 -8.75 1.94 4.46
N VAL A 14 -9.20 1.44 3.30
CA VAL A 14 -8.78 0.10 2.82
C VAL A 14 -7.33 0.08 2.35
N PHE A 15 -6.85 1.14 1.68
CA PHE A 15 -5.43 1.26 1.31
C PHE A 15 -4.54 1.41 2.54
N GLY A 16 -4.95 2.24 3.52
CA GLY A 16 -4.21 2.41 4.76
C GLY A 16 -4.13 1.11 5.56
N LEU A 17 -5.23 0.39 5.68
CA LEU A 17 -5.27 -0.92 6.34
C LEU A 17 -4.39 -1.94 5.62
N THR A 18 -4.47 -2.03 4.30
CA THR A 18 -3.63 -2.94 3.50
C THR A 18 -2.15 -2.62 3.67
N ALA A 19 -1.79 -1.33 3.62
CA ALA A 19 -0.42 -0.89 3.88
C ALA A 19 0.04 -1.29 5.29
N GLY A 20 -0.79 -1.07 6.31
CA GLY A 20 -0.51 -1.47 7.69
C GLY A 20 -0.29 -2.97 7.85
N ILE A 21 -1.11 -3.80 7.19
CA ILE A 21 -0.95 -5.27 7.19
C ILE A 21 0.37 -5.67 6.54
N CYS A 22 0.71 -5.11 5.38
CA CYS A 22 1.98 -5.38 4.71
C CYS A 22 3.19 -4.95 5.55
N LEU A 23 3.13 -3.78 6.20
CA LEU A 23 4.18 -3.29 7.10
C LEU A 23 4.33 -4.20 8.32
N LEU A 24 3.23 -4.56 8.96
CA LEU A 24 3.25 -5.45 10.13
C LEU A 24 3.83 -6.81 9.76
N TYR A 25 3.44 -7.37 8.62
CA TYR A 25 3.97 -8.63 8.13
C TYR A 25 5.48 -8.53 7.86
N ALA A 26 5.95 -7.45 7.22
CA ALA A 26 7.37 -7.21 7.00
C ALA A 26 8.17 -7.11 8.32
N VAL A 27 7.64 -6.40 9.32
CA VAL A 27 8.24 -6.30 10.65
C VAL A 27 8.30 -7.66 11.33
N LEU A 28 7.22 -8.45 11.28
CA LEU A 28 7.19 -9.80 11.84
C LEU A 28 8.19 -10.73 11.15
N ALA A 29 8.33 -10.63 9.82
CA ALA A 29 9.27 -11.44 9.07
C ALA A 29 10.72 -11.15 9.49
N LEU A 30 11.06 -9.86 9.62
CA LEU A 30 12.37 -9.43 10.13
C LEU A 30 12.60 -9.87 11.58
N ALA A 31 11.61 -9.70 12.47
CA ALA A 31 11.73 -10.02 13.89
C ALA A 31 11.88 -11.52 14.16
N THR A 32 11.25 -12.36 13.33
CA THR A 32 11.32 -13.83 13.46
C THR A 32 12.44 -14.46 12.65
N GLY A 33 13.11 -13.69 11.78
CA GLY A 33 14.08 -14.20 10.82
C GLY A 33 13.50 -15.16 9.78
N ARG A 34 12.16 -15.17 9.63
CA ARG A 34 11.43 -16.09 8.75
C ARG A 34 10.66 -15.33 7.68
N PRO A 35 10.68 -15.78 6.41
CA PRO A 35 9.87 -15.15 5.36
C PRO A 35 8.36 -15.40 5.54
N ASP A 36 7.98 -16.38 6.36
CA ASP A 36 6.62 -16.87 6.57
C ASP A 36 6.14 -16.76 8.04
N PRO A 37 6.22 -15.58 8.70
CA PRO A 37 5.82 -15.43 10.11
C PRO A 37 4.33 -15.72 10.35
N MET A 38 3.51 -15.58 9.30
CA MET A 38 2.08 -15.82 9.25
C MET A 38 1.74 -16.40 7.86
N PRO A 39 0.50 -16.89 7.60
CA PRO A 39 0.14 -17.38 6.27
C PRO A 39 0.44 -16.37 5.15
N VAL A 40 1.29 -16.76 4.19
CA VAL A 40 1.86 -15.89 3.14
C VAL A 40 0.83 -15.22 2.22
N TRP A 41 -0.38 -15.76 2.17
CA TRP A 41 -1.47 -15.22 1.37
C TRP A 41 -2.17 -14.02 2.02
N ILE A 42 -1.96 -13.73 3.31
CA ILE A 42 -2.66 -12.65 4.03
C ILE A 42 -2.47 -11.29 3.34
N PRO A 43 -1.25 -10.81 3.06
CA PRO A 43 -1.05 -9.52 2.40
C PRO A 43 -1.71 -9.46 1.01
N GLY A 44 -1.60 -10.55 0.25
CA GLY A 44 -2.20 -10.65 -1.09
C GLY A 44 -3.73 -10.61 -1.07
N VAL A 45 -4.37 -11.36 -0.17
CA VAL A 45 -5.82 -11.37 0.00
C VAL A 45 -6.33 -10.00 0.45
N CYS A 46 -5.63 -9.32 1.36
CA CYS A 46 -6.00 -7.97 1.77
C CYS A 46 -5.96 -6.98 0.60
N GLY A 47 -4.93 -7.05 -0.26
CA GLY A 47 -4.87 -6.25 -1.48
C GLY A 47 -6.02 -6.53 -2.45
N LEU A 48 -6.34 -7.81 -2.67
CA LEU A 48 -7.45 -8.23 -3.53
C LEU A 48 -8.81 -7.79 -2.98
N LEU A 49 -9.04 -7.94 -1.68
CA LEU A 49 -10.28 -7.49 -1.02
C LEU A 49 -10.44 -5.97 -1.12
N SER A 50 -9.36 -5.21 -0.92
CA SER A 50 -9.37 -3.76 -1.10
C SER A 50 -9.75 -3.36 -2.53
N ALA A 51 -9.15 -4.01 -3.53
CA ALA A 51 -9.50 -3.78 -4.94
C ALA A 51 -10.96 -4.13 -5.24
N LEU A 52 -11.46 -5.25 -4.72
CA LEU A 52 -12.84 -5.69 -4.88
C LEU A 52 -13.82 -4.70 -4.24
N LEU A 53 -13.59 -4.30 -2.99
CA LEU A 53 -14.43 -3.36 -2.25
C LEU A 53 -14.53 -2.01 -2.97
N LEU A 54 -13.41 -1.47 -3.45
CA LEU A 54 -13.39 -0.20 -4.18
C LEU A 54 -14.07 -0.29 -5.54
N THR A 55 -13.94 -1.43 -6.21
CA THR A 55 -14.63 -1.69 -7.47
C THR A 55 -16.14 -1.75 -7.27
N LEU A 56 -16.60 -2.50 -6.27
CA LEU A 56 -18.02 -2.62 -5.94
C LEU A 56 -18.61 -1.28 -5.49
N ALA A 57 -17.91 -0.53 -4.63
CA ALA A 57 -18.32 0.79 -4.19
C ALA A 57 -18.44 1.78 -5.37
N SER A 58 -17.46 1.77 -6.28
CA SER A 58 -17.48 2.63 -7.47
C SER A 58 -18.62 2.29 -8.43
N ARG A 59 -18.94 0.98 -8.59
CA ARG A 59 -20.10 0.55 -9.39
C ARG A 59 -21.41 0.97 -8.74
N ALA A 60 -21.55 0.82 -7.42
CA ALA A 60 -22.76 1.17 -6.66
C ALA A 60 -23.03 2.68 -6.60
N ALA A 61 -21.99 3.51 -6.60
CA ALA A 61 -22.12 4.97 -6.59
C ALA A 61 -22.54 5.57 -7.94
N GLY A 62 -22.40 4.81 -9.03
CA GLY A 62 -22.67 5.26 -10.39
C GLY A 62 -21.53 6.09 -10.99
N ARG A 63 -21.57 6.25 -12.33
CA ARG A 63 -20.45 6.80 -13.12
C ARG A 63 -20.03 8.21 -12.68
N ALA A 64 -20.98 9.08 -12.33
CA ALA A 64 -20.68 10.47 -11.98
C ALA A 64 -19.98 10.62 -10.62
N ALA A 65 -20.42 9.87 -9.60
CA ALA A 65 -19.78 9.88 -8.28
C ALA A 65 -18.43 9.17 -8.31
N ALA A 66 -18.33 8.04 -9.03
CA ALA A 66 -17.05 7.36 -9.24
C ALA A 66 -16.03 8.27 -9.93
N ARG A 67 -16.40 8.96 -11.02
CA ARG A 67 -15.49 9.89 -11.71
C ARG A 67 -14.97 11.01 -10.80
N ARG A 68 -15.84 11.54 -9.92
CA ARG A 68 -15.44 12.54 -8.92
C ARG A 68 -14.53 11.97 -7.84
N ALA A 69 -14.73 10.71 -7.43
CA ALA A 69 -13.86 10.07 -6.45
C ALA A 69 -12.47 9.73 -7.01
N TRP A 70 -12.35 9.49 -8.32
CA TRP A 70 -11.12 9.10 -9.02
C TRP A 70 -10.63 10.20 -9.97
N ASP A 71 -10.78 11.45 -9.54
CA ASP A 71 -10.52 12.65 -10.33
C ASP A 71 -9.03 12.99 -10.46
N GLU A 72 -8.72 14.21 -10.92
CA GLU A 72 -7.35 14.67 -11.09
C GLU A 72 -6.61 14.87 -9.77
N GLY A 73 -7.32 15.16 -8.67
CA GLY A 73 -6.73 15.24 -7.32
C GLY A 73 -6.18 13.88 -6.90
N TYR A 74 -7.00 12.82 -7.00
CA TYR A 74 -6.55 11.45 -6.78
C TYR A 74 -5.33 11.08 -7.66
N ARG A 75 -5.36 11.44 -8.94
CA ARG A 75 -4.26 11.12 -9.86
C ARG A 75 -2.97 11.87 -9.52
N ALA A 76 -3.07 13.12 -9.07
CA ALA A 76 -1.91 13.88 -8.61
C ALA A 76 -1.27 13.23 -7.38
N ASP A 77 -2.08 12.83 -6.41
CA ASP A 77 -1.60 12.14 -5.21
C ASP A 77 -1.02 10.76 -5.53
N ALA A 78 -1.67 9.99 -6.40
CA ALA A 78 -1.16 8.71 -6.89
C ALA A 78 0.19 8.85 -7.62
N ARG A 79 0.37 9.90 -8.43
CA ARG A 79 1.67 10.18 -9.09
C ARG A 79 2.75 10.54 -8.07
N ARG A 80 2.44 11.36 -7.06
CA ARG A 80 3.37 11.72 -5.98
C ARG A 80 3.75 10.49 -5.16
N ALA A 81 2.76 9.68 -4.76
CA ALA A 81 2.97 8.42 -4.05
C ALA A 81 3.82 7.45 -4.88
N GLY A 82 3.52 7.31 -6.17
CA GLY A 82 4.28 6.45 -7.09
C GLY A 82 5.74 6.87 -7.23
N SER A 83 6.01 8.17 -7.37
CA SER A 83 7.39 8.69 -7.46
C SER A 83 8.19 8.44 -6.17
N ALA A 84 7.60 8.73 -5.01
CA ALA A 84 8.26 8.50 -3.72
C ALA A 84 8.44 6.99 -3.44
N ALA A 85 7.42 6.16 -3.70
CA ALA A 85 7.49 4.71 -3.53
C ALA A 85 8.52 4.07 -4.46
N PHE A 86 8.70 4.59 -5.67
CA PHE A 86 9.77 4.16 -6.58
C PHE A 86 11.15 4.34 -5.94
N TRP A 87 11.43 5.52 -5.39
CA TRP A 87 12.72 5.78 -4.73
C TRP A 87 12.92 4.94 -3.47
N ILE A 88 11.85 4.71 -2.70
CA ILE A 88 11.89 3.79 -1.56
C ILE A 88 12.23 2.38 -2.03
N ALA A 89 11.52 1.86 -3.02
CA ALA A 89 11.75 0.53 -3.58
C ALA A 89 13.18 0.39 -4.11
N LEU A 90 13.69 1.41 -4.80
CA LEU A 90 15.06 1.44 -5.28
C LEU A 90 16.07 1.40 -4.12
N ALA A 91 15.84 2.16 -3.04
CA ALA A 91 16.69 2.18 -1.85
C ALA A 91 16.67 0.86 -1.06
N LEU A 92 15.60 0.06 -1.17
CA LEU A 92 15.55 -1.27 -0.55
C LEU A 92 16.63 -2.21 -1.11
N TYR A 93 16.97 -2.12 -2.40
CA TYR A 93 18.00 -2.99 -3.00
C TYR A 93 19.39 -2.85 -2.36
N PRO A 94 20.01 -1.64 -2.29
CA PRO A 94 21.30 -1.50 -1.63
C PRO A 94 21.21 -1.76 -0.12
N ALA A 95 20.10 -1.37 0.55
CA ALA A 95 19.93 -1.61 1.97
C ALA A 95 19.91 -3.12 2.30
N PHE A 96 19.06 -3.90 1.62
CA PHE A 96 18.99 -5.34 1.81
C PHE A 96 20.21 -6.06 1.23
N GLY A 97 20.84 -5.53 0.18
CA GLY A 97 22.12 -6.00 -0.33
C GLY A 97 23.24 -5.91 0.71
N ALA A 98 23.31 -4.81 1.46
CA ALA A 98 24.25 -4.66 2.57
C ALA A 98 23.94 -5.63 3.72
N LEU A 99 22.67 -5.79 4.10
CA LEU A 99 22.26 -6.77 5.12
C LEU A 99 22.59 -8.22 4.69
N ARG A 100 22.45 -8.54 3.41
CA ARG A 100 22.87 -9.83 2.83
C ARG A 100 24.38 -10.01 2.89
N ALA A 101 25.15 -8.98 2.54
CA ALA A 101 26.60 -9.05 2.53
C ALA A 101 27.19 -9.24 3.94
N ALA A 102 26.49 -8.73 4.96
CA ALA A 102 26.81 -8.94 6.37
C ALA A 102 26.26 -10.25 6.95
N ASP A 103 25.66 -11.12 6.13
CA ASP A 103 25.04 -12.40 6.53
C ASP A 103 23.96 -12.26 7.61
N LEU A 104 23.28 -11.10 7.68
CA LEU A 104 22.27 -10.81 8.69
C LEU A 104 20.89 -11.39 8.36
N ILE A 105 20.62 -11.67 7.08
CA ILE A 105 19.32 -12.16 6.60
C ILE A 105 19.52 -13.20 5.48
N GLY A 106 18.52 -14.07 5.25
CA GLY A 106 18.45 -15.04 4.13
C GLY A 106 17.80 -14.47 2.86
N PRO A 107 18.07 -15.02 1.65
CA PRO A 107 17.64 -14.41 0.39
C PRO A 107 16.11 -14.39 0.27
N ASP A 108 15.46 -15.44 0.76
CA ASP A 108 13.99 -15.54 0.80
C ASP A 108 13.37 -14.49 1.72
N LEU A 109 13.98 -14.25 2.88
CA LEU A 109 13.57 -13.21 3.82
C LEU A 109 13.72 -11.82 3.19
N ALA A 110 14.85 -11.55 2.53
CA ALA A 110 15.07 -10.30 1.84
C ALA A 110 14.01 -10.05 0.76
N MET A 111 13.76 -11.05 -0.10
CA MET A 111 12.76 -10.94 -1.16
C MET A 111 11.35 -10.70 -0.61
N ALA A 112 10.94 -11.47 0.40
CA ALA A 112 9.62 -11.34 1.01
C ALA A 112 9.41 -9.94 1.63
N VAL A 113 10.37 -9.47 2.42
CA VAL A 113 10.29 -8.16 3.08
C VAL A 113 10.33 -7.02 2.06
N MET A 114 11.23 -7.07 1.09
CA MET A 114 11.32 -6.04 0.05
C MET A 114 10.04 -5.92 -0.77
N GLY A 115 9.42 -7.05 -1.13
CA GLY A 115 8.14 -7.06 -1.85
C GLY A 115 7.02 -6.41 -1.04
N LEU A 116 6.91 -6.74 0.25
CA LEU A 116 5.92 -6.16 1.15
C LEU A 116 6.12 -4.66 1.36
N LEU A 117 7.36 -4.24 1.62
CA LEU A 117 7.70 -2.82 1.83
C LEU A 117 7.46 -1.99 0.56
N THR A 118 7.71 -2.55 -0.62
CA THR A 118 7.44 -1.88 -1.91
C THR A 118 5.95 -1.57 -2.04
N GLY A 119 5.08 -2.57 -1.92
CA GLY A 119 3.63 -2.36 -2.01
C GLY A 119 3.09 -1.49 -0.88
N ALA A 120 3.56 -1.70 0.35
CA ALA A 120 3.16 -0.94 1.52
C ALA A 120 3.51 0.54 1.39
N SER A 121 4.71 0.87 0.90
CA SER A 121 5.18 2.25 0.78
C SER A 121 4.26 3.07 -0.14
N TYR A 122 3.87 2.51 -1.29
CA TYR A 122 2.95 3.16 -2.21
C TYR A 122 1.58 3.40 -1.57
N LEU A 123 0.98 2.36 -0.98
CA LEU A 123 -0.35 2.48 -0.37
C LEU A 123 -0.37 3.41 0.83
N ALA A 124 0.66 3.37 1.68
CA ALA A 124 0.79 4.26 2.83
C ALA A 124 0.95 5.72 2.39
N LEU A 125 1.81 5.99 1.40
CA LEU A 125 2.02 7.34 0.88
C LEU A 125 0.78 7.88 0.17
N LEU A 126 0.08 7.03 -0.59
CA LEU A 126 -1.18 7.41 -1.23
C LEU A 126 -2.22 7.80 -0.18
N THR A 127 -2.44 6.96 0.83
CA THR A 127 -3.35 7.28 1.94
C THR A 127 -2.92 8.56 2.65
N TRP A 128 -1.62 8.75 2.90
CA TRP A 128 -1.10 9.95 3.55
C TRP A 128 -1.37 11.23 2.75
N PHE A 129 -1.05 11.24 1.45
CA PHE A 129 -1.30 12.40 0.59
C PHE A 129 -2.79 12.71 0.46
N GLU A 130 -3.63 11.68 0.32
CA GLU A 130 -5.08 11.87 0.30
C GLU A 130 -5.63 12.49 1.58
N LEU A 131 -5.13 12.07 2.76
CA LEU A 131 -5.56 12.63 4.04
C LEU A 131 -5.06 14.07 4.21
N ARG A 132 -3.83 14.35 3.79
CA ARG A 132 -3.25 15.70 3.86
C ARG A 132 -3.97 16.69 2.95
N GLY A 133 -4.25 16.30 1.70
CA GLY A 133 -4.95 17.15 0.73
C GLY A 133 -6.36 17.55 1.16
N ARG A 134 -6.98 16.81 2.09
CA ARG A 134 -8.29 17.14 2.68
C ARG A 134 -8.22 18.16 3.82
N GLY A 135 -7.06 18.29 4.48
CA GLY A 135 -6.87 19.26 5.55
C GLY A 135 -6.46 20.66 5.07
N GLU A 136 -6.12 20.79 3.78
CA GLU A 136 -5.68 22.03 3.14
C GLU A 136 -6.79 22.71 2.29
N GLY A 137 -8.01 22.16 2.28
CA GLY A 137 -9.18 22.69 1.56
C GLY A 137 -10.32 23.10 2.48
#